data_AF-A0A7J6KV43-F1
#
_entry.id   AF-A0A7J6KV43-F1
#
_cell.length_a   1.000
_cell.length_b   1.000
_cell.length_c   1.000
_cell.angle_alpha   90.00
_cell.angle_beta   90.00
_cell.angle_gamma   90.00
#
_symmetry.space_group_name_H-M   'P 1'
#
loop_
_entity.id
_entity.type
_entity.pdbx_description
1 polymer ?
#
loop_
_entity_poly.entity_id
_entity_poly.type
_entity_poly.pdbx_seq_one_letter_code
_entity_poly.pdbx_strand_id
1 'polypeptide(L)'
;HLVDKGEWKLVRKVPAPWPAFVFVVSHDISADRLAAIKEVVISVHREIERMLKDRDMTLNFISELYNMSLDDTANWMKDVKWQCNTEVDRAALALARDALRDCGIVDKKAEVRPDELIVTGSCAFVES
;
A
#
# COMPACT_ATOMS: atom_id res chain seq x y z
N HIS A 1 7.75 2.33 -21.61
CA HIS A 1 8.36 3.15 -22.68
C HIS A 1 9.72 2.66 -23.17
N LEU A 2 10.76 2.45 -22.34
CA LEU A 2 12.08 1.98 -22.85
C LEU A 2 12.06 0.50 -23.29
N VAL A 3 11.29 -0.33 -22.59
CA VAL A 3 11.06 -1.73 -22.98
C VAL A 3 10.25 -1.81 -24.27
N ASP A 4 9.19 -1.00 -24.38
CA ASP A 4 8.30 -0.99 -25.56
C ASP A 4 8.99 -0.42 -26.81
N LYS A 5 9.96 0.49 -26.63
CA LYS A 5 10.82 1.02 -27.70
C LYS A 5 11.93 0.04 -28.13
N GLY A 6 12.05 -1.11 -27.48
CA GLY A 6 13.08 -2.12 -27.77
C GLY A 6 14.48 -1.74 -27.29
N GLU A 7 14.65 -0.61 -26.60
CA GLU A 7 15.93 -0.21 -26.02
C GLU A 7 16.29 -1.13 -24.86
N TRP A 8 15.30 -1.56 -24.07
CA TRP A 8 15.48 -2.44 -22.91
C TRP A 8 14.71 -3.75 -23.06
N LYS A 9 15.22 -4.83 -22.48
CA LYS A 9 14.54 -6.14 -22.42
C LYS A 9 14.10 -6.44 -20.99
N LEU A 10 12.80 -6.64 -20.77
CA LEU A 10 12.30 -7.10 -19.47
C LEU A 10 12.77 -8.55 -19.23
N VAL A 11 13.69 -8.74 -18.30
CA VAL A 11 14.25 -10.07 -17.97
C VAL A 11 13.32 -10.85 -17.05
N ARG A 12 12.81 -10.21 -15.98
CA ARG A 12 11.91 -10.82 -15.00
C ARG A 12 11.16 -9.76 -14.20
N LYS A 13 9.94 -10.08 -13.77
CA LYS A 13 9.22 -9.37 -12.70
C LYS A 13 9.34 -10.18 -11.40
N VAL A 14 9.73 -9.54 -10.30
CA VAL A 14 9.78 -10.16 -8.96
C VAL A 14 8.85 -9.34 -8.06
N PRO A 15 7.59 -9.77 -7.86
CA PRO A 15 6.68 -9.06 -6.97
C PRO A 15 7.16 -9.19 -5.52
N ALA A 16 7.01 -8.13 -4.74
CA ALA A 16 7.21 -8.20 -3.30
C ALA A 16 6.14 -9.13 -2.69
N PRO A 17 6.50 -10.01 -1.75
CA PRO A 17 5.55 -10.94 -1.16
C PRO A 17 4.72 -10.32 -0.01
N TRP A 18 4.86 -9.01 0.24
CA TRP A 18 4.09 -8.22 1.21
C TRP A 18 3.49 -6.97 0.53
N PRO A 19 2.53 -6.28 1.16
CA PRO A 19 1.96 -5.04 0.62
C PRO A 19 3.01 -3.97 0.35
N ALA A 20 2.98 -3.37 -0.84
CA ALA A 20 3.94 -2.35 -1.24
C ALA A 20 3.72 -0.99 -0.56
N PHE A 21 2.52 -0.73 -0.04
CA PHE A 21 2.13 0.55 0.54
C PHE A 21 1.45 0.35 1.89
N VAL A 22 1.74 1.24 2.84
CA VAL A 22 1.20 1.25 4.20
C VAL A 22 0.97 2.69 4.68
N PHE A 23 0.04 2.88 5.60
CA PHE A 23 -0.08 4.12 6.36
C PHE A 23 0.83 4.05 7.60
N VAL A 24 1.58 5.12 7.84
CA VAL A 24 2.46 5.24 9.01
C VAL A 24 2.17 6.56 9.70
N VAL A 25 2.15 6.52 11.03
CA VAL A 25 1.96 7.70 11.88
C VAL A 25 3.07 7.73 12.93
N SER A 26 3.45 8.92 13.40
CA SER A 26 4.38 9.04 14.52
C SER A 26 3.73 8.59 15.84
N HIS A 27 4.56 8.20 16.80
CA HIS A 27 4.10 7.78 18.14
C HIS A 27 3.27 8.86 18.85
N ASP A 28 3.68 10.13 18.76
CA ASP A 28 2.94 11.23 19.39
C ASP A 28 1.53 11.40 18.80
N ILE A 29 1.38 11.23 17.48
CA ILE A 29 0.09 11.35 16.80
C ILE A 29 -0.80 10.14 17.11
N SER A 30 -0.23 8.93 17.17
CA SER A 30 -1.01 7.72 17.48
C SER A 30 -1.53 7.71 18.93
N ALA A 31 -0.81 8.32 19.86
CA ALA A 31 -1.23 8.44 21.25
C ALA A 31 -2.41 9.42 21.42
N ASP A 32 -2.34 10.60 20.78
CA ASP A 32 -3.26 11.70 21.09
C ASP A 32 -4.39 11.89 20.07
N ARG A 33 -4.26 11.35 18.85
CA ARG A 33 -5.13 11.71 17.72
C ARG A 33 -5.73 10.53 16.97
N LEU A 34 -6.00 9.42 17.67
CA LEU A 34 -6.53 8.21 17.07
C LEU A 34 -7.83 8.42 16.25
N ALA A 35 -8.74 9.28 16.72
CA ALA A 35 -9.97 9.60 15.99
C ALA A 35 -9.68 10.29 14.64
N ALA A 36 -8.75 11.25 14.62
CA ALA A 36 -8.36 11.92 13.38
C ALA A 36 -7.66 10.96 12.40
N ILE A 37 -6.83 10.04 12.92
CA ILE A 37 -6.21 8.99 12.11
C ILE A 37 -7.29 8.13 11.44
N LYS A 38 -8.31 7.69 12.20
CA LYS A 38 -9.42 6.90 11.65
C LYS A 38 -10.15 7.66 10.54
N GLU A 39 -10.47 8.93 10.75
CA GLU A 39 -11.16 9.75 9.75
C GLU A 39 -10.35 9.90 8.45
N VAL A 40 -9.02 10.05 8.54
CA VAL A 40 -8.16 10.09 7.36
C VAL A 40 -8.22 8.77 6.60
N VAL A 41 -8.07 7.64 7.30
CA VAL A 41 -8.10 6.32 6.65
C VAL A 41 -9.46 6.04 6.01
N ILE A 42 -10.57 6.34 6.69
CA ILE A 42 -11.93 6.21 6.15
C ILE A 42 -12.14 7.11 4.94
N SER A 43 -11.66 8.35 5.00
CA SER A 43 -11.77 9.30 3.89
C SER A 43 -11.01 8.81 2.66
N VAL A 44 -9.79 8.29 2.83
CA VAL A 44 -9.01 7.73 1.72
C VAL A 44 -9.71 6.50 1.14
N HIS A 45 -10.24 5.60 1.97
CA HIS A 45 -11.02 4.45 1.47
C HIS A 45 -12.24 4.88 0.65
N ARG A 46 -12.95 5.93 1.08
CA ARG A 46 -14.10 6.46 0.34
C ARG A 46 -13.69 7.00 -1.03
N GLU A 47 -12.56 7.69 -1.14
CA GLU A 47 -12.05 8.17 -2.42
C GLU A 47 -11.59 7.01 -3.31
N ILE A 48 -10.94 5.99 -2.76
CA ILE A 48 -10.61 4.76 -3.51
C ILE A 48 -11.87 4.10 -4.05
N GLU A 49 -12.93 3.96 -3.25
CA GLU A 49 -14.21 3.40 -3.73
C GLU A 49 -14.84 4.24 -4.85
N ARG A 50 -14.75 5.57 -4.77
CA ARG A 50 -15.22 6.48 -5.82
C ARG A 50 -14.42 6.27 -7.11
N MET A 51 -13.09 6.20 -7.01
CA MET A 51 -12.22 5.90 -8.15
C MET A 51 -12.54 4.55 -8.77
N LEU A 52 -12.75 3.51 -7.96
CA LEU A 52 -13.08 2.17 -8.46
C LEU A 52 -14.46 2.10 -9.14
N LYS A 53 -15.42 2.95 -8.74
CA LYS A 53 -16.75 3.03 -9.35
C LYS A 53 -16.74 3.74 -10.72
N ASP A 54 -15.88 4.73 -10.90
CA ASP A 54 -15.70 5.44 -12.17
C ASP A 54 -14.34 5.11 -12.79
N ARG A 55 -14.33 4.00 -13.54
CA ARG A 55 -13.12 3.45 -14.16
C ARG A 55 -12.52 4.42 -15.17
N ASP A 56 -13.34 5.06 -16.01
CA ASP A 56 -12.83 5.90 -17.10
C ASP A 56 -12.20 7.18 -16.54
N MET A 57 -12.85 7.82 -15.57
CA MET A 57 -12.27 8.96 -14.86
C MET A 57 -10.94 8.58 -14.21
N THR A 58 -10.88 7.43 -13.54
CA THR A 58 -9.67 6.95 -12.86
C THR A 58 -8.55 6.64 -13.84
N LEU A 59 -8.83 5.97 -14.96
CA LEU A 59 -7.82 5.66 -15.97
C LEU A 59 -7.26 6.94 -16.60
N ASN A 60 -8.11 7.91 -16.92
CA ASN A 60 -7.66 9.20 -17.45
C ASN A 60 -6.79 9.95 -16.43
N PHE A 61 -7.24 10.04 -15.17
CA PHE A 61 -6.50 10.71 -14.11
C PHE A 61 -5.09 10.11 -13.91
N ILE A 62 -4.98 8.79 -13.85
CA ILE A 62 -3.69 8.10 -13.63
C ILE A 62 -2.81 8.20 -14.88
N SER A 63 -3.40 8.06 -16.08
CA SER A 63 -2.70 8.22 -17.36
C SER A 63 -2.05 9.60 -17.47
N GLU A 64 -2.78 10.66 -17.12
CA GLU A 64 -2.27 12.03 -17.11
C GLU A 64 -1.21 12.23 -16.01
N LEU A 65 -1.48 11.78 -14.79
CA LEU A 65 -0.61 11.99 -13.64
C LEU A 65 0.77 11.34 -13.82
N TYR A 66 0.81 10.15 -14.41
CA TYR A 66 2.06 9.39 -14.59
C TYR A 66 2.56 9.40 -16.04
N ASN A 67 1.93 10.16 -16.94
CA ASN A 67 2.25 10.22 -18.36
C ASN A 67 2.34 8.83 -19.00
N MET A 68 1.34 7.99 -18.71
CA MET A 68 1.20 6.63 -19.22
C MET A 68 0.12 6.59 -20.31
N SER A 69 0.21 5.65 -21.26
CA SER A 69 -0.91 5.41 -22.18
C SER A 69 -2.13 4.86 -21.42
N LEU A 70 -3.35 5.05 -21.94
CA LEU A 70 -4.56 4.51 -21.33
C LEU A 70 -4.54 2.98 -21.27
N ASP A 71 -3.98 2.32 -22.30
CA ASP A 71 -3.84 0.87 -22.35
C ASP A 71 -2.87 0.36 -21.27
N ASP A 72 -1.71 1.01 -21.10
CA ASP A 72 -0.75 0.67 -20.05
C ASP A 72 -1.36 0.90 -18.66
N THR A 73 -2.09 1.99 -18.49
CA THR A 73 -2.78 2.33 -17.24
C THR A 73 -3.85 1.29 -16.90
N ALA A 74 -4.64 0.88 -17.89
CA ALA A 74 -5.67 -0.15 -17.74
C ALA A 74 -5.10 -1.52 -17.41
N ASN A 75 -3.92 -1.84 -17.96
CA ASN A 75 -3.20 -3.07 -17.62
C ASN A 75 -2.60 -3.01 -16.22
N TRP A 76 -1.96 -1.90 -15.85
CA TRP A 76 -1.43 -1.69 -14.51
C TRP A 76 -2.52 -1.79 -13.44
N MET A 77 -3.69 -1.17 -13.66
CA MET A 77 -4.83 -1.22 -12.74
C MET A 77 -5.37 -2.64 -12.48
N LYS A 78 -5.14 -3.62 -13.36
CA LYS A 78 -5.53 -5.02 -13.12
C LYS A 78 -4.68 -5.69 -12.03
N ASP A 79 -3.43 -5.26 -11.89
CA ASP A 79 -2.48 -5.82 -10.93
C ASP A 79 -2.55 -5.13 -9.57
N VAL A 80 -3.18 -3.95 -9.48
CA VAL A 80 -3.33 -3.19 -8.24
C VAL A 80 -4.49 -3.74 -7.42
N LYS A 81 -4.17 -4.16 -6.19
CA LYS A 81 -5.15 -4.58 -5.18
C LYS A 81 -5.23 -3.54 -4.09
N TRP A 82 -6.42 -2.99 -3.88
CA TRP A 82 -6.71 -2.05 -2.82
C TRP A 82 -7.26 -2.81 -1.61
N GLN A 83 -6.72 -2.53 -0.42
CA GLN A 83 -7.30 -2.97 0.83
C GLN A 83 -8.13 -1.81 1.41
N CYS A 84 -9.42 -2.03 1.63
CA CYS A 84 -10.34 -1.01 2.16
C CYS A 84 -10.67 -1.23 3.65
N ASN A 85 -10.02 -2.19 4.30
CA ASN A 85 -10.12 -2.38 5.74
C ASN A 85 -8.89 -1.80 6.46
N THR A 86 -9.01 -1.59 7.76
CA THR A 86 -7.92 -1.05 8.61
C THR A 86 -7.07 -2.15 9.26
N GLU A 87 -7.28 -3.40 8.86
CA GLU A 87 -6.59 -4.54 9.42
C GLU A 87 -5.18 -4.67 8.84
N VAL A 88 -4.21 -4.89 9.73
CA VAL A 88 -2.81 -5.07 9.34
C VAL A 88 -2.46 -6.55 9.40
N ASP A 89 -1.97 -7.09 8.28
CA ASP A 89 -1.48 -8.45 8.20
C ASP A 89 -0.13 -8.60 8.92
N ARG A 90 -0.18 -9.23 10.10
CA ARG A 90 1.00 -9.49 10.94
C ARG A 90 2.00 -10.41 10.25
N ALA A 91 1.52 -11.38 9.47
CA ALA A 91 2.40 -12.31 8.75
C ALA A 91 3.14 -11.59 7.62
N ALA A 92 2.48 -10.66 6.92
CA ALA A 92 3.12 -9.82 5.92
C ALA A 92 4.22 -8.94 6.53
N LEU A 93 3.99 -8.34 7.71
CA LEU A 93 5.01 -7.57 8.43
C LEU A 93 6.19 -8.44 8.87
N ALA A 94 5.93 -9.63 9.40
CA ALA A 94 6.99 -10.56 9.79
C ALA A 94 7.83 -10.99 8.58
N LEU A 95 7.18 -11.30 7.46
CA LEU A 95 7.85 -11.68 6.22
C LEU A 95 8.74 -10.54 5.68
N ALA A 96 8.24 -9.31 5.69
CA ALA A 96 9.02 -8.14 5.28
C ALA A 96 10.25 -7.94 6.18
N ARG A 97 10.07 -8.00 7.50
CA ARG A 97 11.17 -7.90 8.47
C ARG A 97 12.23 -8.96 8.24
N ASP A 98 11.83 -10.21 8.07
CA ASP A 98 12.75 -11.34 7.96
C ASP A 98 13.51 -11.30 6.63
N ALA A 99 12.83 -10.96 5.52
CA ALA A 99 13.48 -10.75 4.24
C ALA A 99 14.51 -9.58 4.28
N LEU A 100 14.17 -8.46 4.93
CA LEU A 100 15.09 -7.33 5.08
C LEU A 100 16.31 -7.67 5.95
N ARG A 101 16.11 -8.50 6.98
CA ARG A 101 17.21 -9.03 7.81
C ARG A 101 18.11 -9.99 7.04
N ASP A 102 17.54 -10.86 6.21
CA ASP A 102 18.29 -11.81 5.39
C ASP A 102 19.13 -11.10 4.32
N CYS A 103 18.61 -10.00 3.77
CA CYS A 103 19.35 -9.09 2.90
C CYS A 103 20.38 -8.22 3.65
N GLY A 104 20.44 -8.26 4.98
CA GLY A 104 21.37 -7.46 5.78
C GLY A 104 21.04 -5.96 5.84
N ILE A 105 19.81 -5.56 5.49
CA ILE A 105 19.36 -4.16 5.49
C ILE A 105 18.97 -3.71 6.90
N VAL A 106 18.40 -4.62 7.69
CA VAL A 106 17.99 -4.39 9.08
C VAL A 106 18.84 -5.23 10.01
N ASP A 107 19.30 -4.66 11.13
CA ASP A 107 20.09 -5.37 12.12
C ASP A 107 19.28 -6.55 12.70
N LYS A 108 19.88 -7.74 12.66
CA LYS A 108 19.30 -8.96 13.24
C LYS A 108 19.17 -8.89 14.76
N LYS A 109 19.96 -8.03 15.41
CA LYS A 109 19.93 -7.81 16.87
C LYS A 109 18.84 -6.83 17.31
N ALA A 110 18.32 -6.01 16.39
CA ALA A 110 17.21 -5.13 16.72
C ALA A 110 15.96 -5.98 16.93
N GLU A 111 15.53 -6.15 18.18
CA GLU A 111 14.24 -6.75 18.48
C GLU A 111 13.14 -5.79 18.03
N VAL A 112 12.50 -6.13 16.91
CA VAL A 112 11.30 -5.44 16.43
C VAL A 112 10.20 -6.49 16.35
N ARG A 113 9.21 -6.38 17.25
CA ARG A 113 8.03 -7.24 17.22
C ARG A 113 6.99 -6.62 16.30
N PRO A 114 6.41 -7.36 15.34
CA PRO A 114 5.41 -6.81 14.42
C PRO A 114 4.24 -6.13 15.15
N ASP A 115 3.87 -6.64 16.32
CA ASP A 115 2.77 -6.11 17.13
C ASP A 115 3.03 -4.70 17.67
N GLU A 116 4.29 -4.32 17.87
CA GLU A 116 4.67 -2.97 18.32
C GLU A 116 4.56 -1.93 17.20
N LEU A 117 4.52 -2.38 15.95
CA LEU A 117 4.37 -1.52 14.77
C LEU A 117 2.92 -1.26 14.40
N ILE A 118 1.97 -1.93 15.07
CA ILE A 118 0.54 -1.83 14.77
C ILE A 118 -0.11 -0.93 15.79
N VAL A 119 -0.74 0.15 15.32
CA VAL A 119 -1.56 1.02 16.17
C VAL A 119 -2.85 0.28 16.54
N THR A 120 -2.91 -0.26 17.76
CA THR A 120 -4.09 -0.96 18.30
C THR A 120 -5.17 0.04 18.73
N GLY A 121 -6.45 -0.28 18.49
CA GLY A 121 -7.60 0.60 18.81
C GLY A 121 -8.18 1.37 17.62
N SER A 122 -7.54 1.26 16.44
CA SER A 122 -8.07 1.72 15.14
C SER A 122 -9.22 0.84 14.61
N CYS A 123 -9.31 -0.42 15.06
CA CYS A 123 -10.35 -1.38 14.73
C CYS A 123 -11.40 -1.47 15.85
N ALA A 124 -12.43 -0.62 15.78
CA ALA A 124 -13.74 -0.97 16.30
C ALA A 124 -14.71 -0.64 15.16
N PHE A 125 -15.24 -1.68 14.52
CA PHE A 125 -16.22 -1.59 13.46
C PHE A 125 -17.45 -0.82 13.93
N VAL A 126 -18.04 -0.04 13.03
CA VAL A 126 -19.50 0.17 13.03
C VAL A 126 -20.02 -0.63 11.85
N GLU A 127 -20.50 -1.84 12.14
CA GLU A 127 -21.57 -2.44 11.37
C GLU A 127 -22.81 -1.57 11.58
N SER A 128 -23.36 -1.05 10.48
CA SER A 128 -24.78 -0.68 10.34
C SER A 128 -25.10 -0.46 8.88
#